data_AF-A0A349EBS1-F1
#
_entry.id   AF-A0A349EBS1-F1
#
_cell.length_a   1.000
_cell.length_b   1.000
_cell.length_c   1.000
_cell.angle_alpha   90.00
_cell.angle_beta   90.00
_cell.angle_gamma   90.00
#
_symmetry.space_group_name_H-M   'P 1'
#
loop_
_entity.id
_entity.type
_entity.pdbx_description
1 polymer ?
#
loop_
_entity_poly.entity_id
_entity_poly.type
_entity_poly.pdbx_seq_one_letter_code
_entity_poly.pdbx_strand_id
1 'polypeptide(L)' 'MKVAFIGLGVMGYPMAGHLKQAGMDVCVYNRSADKAQRWVEQYGGSLAATPAAAAAGCDVV' A
#
# COMPACT_ATOMS: atom_id res chain seq x y z
N MET A 1 -3.63 6.45 11.65
CA MET A 1 -2.76 5.26 11.73
C MET A 1 -2.16 5.04 10.35
N LYS A 2 -0.84 4.90 10.28
CA LYS A 2 -0.07 4.69 9.06
C LYS A 2 0.19 3.20 8.87
N VAL A 3 -0.18 2.68 7.71
CA VAL A 3 -0.08 1.25 7.38
C VAL A 3 0.77 1.08 6.14
N ALA A 4 1.83 0.29 6.25
CA ALA A 4 2.51 -0.26 5.09
C ALA A 4 1.78 -1.52 4.65
N PHE A 5 1.60 -1.74 3.35
CA PHE A 5 1.04 -2.97 2.82
C PHE A 5 2.01 -3.58 1.81
N ILE A 6 2.67 -4.68 2.20
CA ILE A 6 3.73 -5.31 1.42
C ILE A 6 3.17 -6.48 0.62
N GLY A 7 2.92 -6.25 -0.66
CA GLY A 7 2.46 -7.25 -1.61
C GLY A 7 1.00 -7.03 -2.01
N LEU A 8 0.79 -6.83 -3.31
CA LEU A 8 -0.53 -6.58 -3.88
C LEU A 8 -1.00 -7.80 -4.69
N GLY A 9 -1.14 -8.93 -4.00
CA GLY A 9 -1.73 -10.15 -4.58
C GLY A 9 -3.23 -10.03 -4.84
N VAL A 10 -3.87 -11.16 -5.17
CA VAL A 10 -5.34 -11.23 -5.33
C VAL A 10 -6.07 -10.76 -4.07
N MET A 11 -5.56 -11.15 -2.89
CA MET A 11 -6.11 -10.70 -1.61
C MET A 11 -5.60 -9.31 -1.21
N GLY A 12 -4.29 -9.07 -1.35
CA GLY A 12 -3.66 -7.86 -0.84
C GLY A 12 -4.16 -6.57 -1.51
N TYR A 13 -4.41 -6.60 -2.82
CA TYR A 13 -4.85 -5.43 -3.58
C TYR A 13 -6.18 -4.83 -3.06
N PRO A 14 -7.28 -5.61 -2.95
CA PRO A 14 -8.53 -5.08 -2.37
C PRO A 14 -8.42 -4.82 -0.86
N MET A 15 -7.65 -5.61 -0.10
CA MET A 15 -7.46 -5.38 1.34
C MET A 15 -6.83 -4.01 1.62
N ALA A 16 -5.72 -3.68 0.94
CA ALA A 16 -5.10 -2.37 1.05
C ALA A 16 -6.11 -1.26 0.66
N GLY A 17 -6.89 -1.50 -0.40
CA GLY A 17 -7.94 -0.58 -0.85
C GLY A 17 -8.99 -0.30 0.23
N HIS A 18 -9.48 -1.34 0.92
CA HIS A 18 -10.42 -1.20 2.02
C HIS A 18 -9.82 -0.41 3.19
N LEU A 19 -8.54 -0.63 3.52
CA LEU A 19 -7.86 0.15 4.58
C LEU A 19 -7.83 1.64 4.23
N LYS A 20 -7.52 1.96 2.97
CA LYS A 20 -7.50 3.33 2.46
C LYS A 20 -8.90 3.97 2.49
N GLN A 21 -9.92 3.24 2.06
CA GLN A 21 -11.32 3.69 2.08
C GLN A 21 -11.85 3.87 3.51
N ALA A 22 -11.34 3.10 4.48
CA ALA A 22 -11.62 3.27 5.90
C ALA A 22 -10.90 4.50 6.51
N GLY A 23 -10.16 5.28 5.72
CA GLY A 23 -9.52 6.52 6.13
C GLY A 23 -8.10 6.35 6.68
N MET A 24 -7.48 5.18 6.54
CA MET A 24 -6.08 4.98 6.93
C MET A 24 -5.12 5.62 5.92
N ASP A 25 -3.94 6.01 6.42
CA ASP A 25 -2.84 6.44 5.57
C ASP A 25 -2.04 5.21 5.14
N VAL A 26 -2.21 4.80 3.88
CA VAL A 26 -1.69 3.54 3.35
C VAL A 26 -0.54 3.81 2.38
N CYS A 27 0.61 3.18 2.67
CA CYS A 27 1.76 3.09 1.78
C CYS A 27 1.90 1.66 1.25
N VAL A 28 1.85 1.47 -0.06
CA VAL A 28 1.94 0.13 -0.66
C VAL A 28 3.31 -0.14 -1.26
N TYR A 29 3.72 -1.39 -1.22
CA TYR A 29 4.83 -1.89 -2.03
C TYR A 29 4.41 -3.18 -2.74
N ASN A 30 4.88 -3.34 -3.98
CA ASN A 30 4.81 -4.61 -4.68
C ASN A 30 6.09 -4.80 -5.49
N ARG A 31 6.53 -6.06 -5.67
CA ARG A 31 7.75 -6.37 -6.44
C ARG A 31 7.72 -5.76 -7.85
N SER A 32 6.56 -5.77 -8.50
CA SER A 32 6.34 -5.06 -9.76
C SER A 32 5.65 -3.73 -9.46
N ALA A 33 6.30 -2.62 -9.84
CA ALA A 33 5.86 -1.27 -9.53
C ALA A 33 4.54 -0.89 -10.23
N ASP A 34 4.26 -1.45 -11.40
CA ASP A 34 3.03 -1.22 -12.17
C ASP A 34 1.79 -1.47 -11.31
N LYS A 35 1.80 -2.52 -10.49
CA LYS A 35 0.65 -2.87 -9.68
C LYS A 35 0.46 -1.90 -8.50
N ALA A 36 1.55 -1.42 -7.92
CA ALA A 36 1.49 -0.41 -6.87
C ALA A 36 1.01 0.95 -7.42
N GLN A 37 1.46 1.32 -8.61
CA GLN A 37 1.00 2.53 -9.31
C GLN A 37 -0.51 2.48 -9.58
N ARG A 38 -1.00 1.38 -10.18
CA ARG A 38 -2.43 1.18 -10.42
C ARG A 38 -3.26 1.24 -9.14
N TRP A 39 -2.73 0.68 -8.04
CA TRP A 39 -3.39 0.75 -6.76
C TRP A 39 -3.51 2.20 -6.26
N VAL A 40 -2.44 2.99 -6.38
CA VAL A 40 -2.43 4.41 -6.01
C VAL A 40 -3.42 5.22 -6.87
N GLU A 41 -3.43 5.00 -8.18
CA GLU A 41 -4.38 5.62 -9.11
C GLU A 41 -5.84 5.32 -8.74
N GLN A 42 -6.11 4.08 -8.30
CA GLN A 42 -7.46 3.63 -7.99
C GLN A 42 -7.98 4.08 -6.62
N TYR A 43 -7.14 4.04 -5.57
CA TYR A 43 -7.60 4.24 -4.18
C TYR A 43 -7.05 5.51 -3.50
N GLY A 44 -6.02 6.17 -4.06
CA GLY A 44 -5.49 7.43 -3.53
C GLY A 44 -4.65 7.28 -2.25
N GLY A 45 -3.52 6.57 -2.33
CA GLY A 45 -2.51 6.45 -1.26
C GLY A 45 -1.09 6.73 -1.75
N SER A 46 -0.08 6.20 -1.06
CA SER A 46 1.32 6.32 -1.48
C SER A 46 1.90 4.96 -1.85
N LEU A 47 3.00 4.96 -2.61
CA LEU A 47 3.79 3.77 -2.87
C LEU A 47 5.26 4.03 -2.59
N ALA A 48 6.01 2.99 -2.24
CA ALA A 48 7.45 3.06 -2.07
C ALA A 48 8.20 2.08 -2.98
N ALA A 49 9.48 2.38 -3.25
CA ALA A 49 10.32 1.57 -4.13
C ALA A 49 10.87 0.30 -3.48
N THR A 50 10.83 0.21 -2.15
CA THR A 50 11.29 -0.96 -1.38
C THR A 50 10.37 -1.23 -0.19
N PRO A 51 10.31 -2.48 0.33
CA PRO A 51 9.54 -2.78 1.54
C PRO A 51 9.98 -1.96 2.74
N ALA A 52 11.29 -1.75 2.89
CA ALA A 52 11.86 -0.96 3.98
C ALA A 52 11.39 0.50 3.93
N ALA A 53 11.35 1.10 2.72
CA ALA A 53 10.85 2.45 2.54
C ALA A 53 9.32 2.54 2.78
N ALA A 54 8.54 1.52 2.41
CA ALA A 54 7.11 1.49 2.71
C ALA A 54 6.84 1.43 4.22
N ALA A 55 7.61 0.60 4.95
CA ALA A 55 7.46 0.43 6.40
C ALA A 55 7.96 1.62 7.23
N ALA A 56 8.77 2.51 6.65
CA ALA A 56 9.38 3.61 7.38
C ALA A 56 8.32 4.57 7.97
N GLY A 57 8.26 4.64 9.30
CA GLY A 57 7.33 5.51 10.01
C GLY A 57 5.86 5.05 9.94
N CYS A 58 5.60 3.80 9.57
CA CYS A 58 4.29 3.17 9.70
C CYS A 58 4.12 2.53 11.09
N ASP A 59 2.88 2.51 11.57
CA ASP A 59 2.50 1.87 12.83
C ASP A 59 2.39 0.35 12.68
N VAL A 60 2.02 -0.12 11.47
CA VAL A 60 1.80 -1.53 11.10
C VAL A 60 2.31 -1.80 9.67
N VAL A 61 2.74 -3.03 9.40
CA VAL A 61 3.24 -3.54 8.11
C VAL A 61 2.47 -4.78 7.68
#